data_AF-A0A9D6DWU7-F1
#
_entry.id   AF-A0A9D6DWU7-F1
#
_cell.length_a   1.000
_cell.length_b   1.000
_cell.length_c   1.000
_cell.angle_alpha   90.00
_cell.angle_beta   90.00
_cell.angle_gamma   90.00
#
_symmetry.space_group_name_H-M   'P 1'
#
loop_
_entity.id
_entity.type
_entity.pdbx_description
1 polymer ?
#
loop_
_entity_poly.entity_id
_entity_poly.type
_entity_poly.pdbx_seq_one_letter_code
_entity_poly.pdbx_strand_id
1 'polypeptide(L)'
;MSQGYYHHKIYAHASRKEESERNLQWVNTLTSNLKRFLLSTYHGVNRKYHKAYLAEFAYGFNRRYWPHQAFDRLLYACLNTKPVTLPVLKA
;
A
#
# COMPACT_ATOMS: atom_id res chain seq x y z
N MET A 1 -2.75 -25.74 2.15
CA MET A 1 -2.62 -25.70 0.68
C MET A 1 -2.44 -24.24 0.27
N SER A 2 -1.20 -23.76 0.03
CA SER A 2 -0.98 -22.39 -0.44
C SER A 2 -1.14 -22.34 -1.96
N GLN A 3 -2.34 -22.01 -2.43
CA GLN A 3 -2.50 -21.61 -3.83
C GLN A 3 -1.87 -20.21 -3.95
N GLY A 4 -0.67 -20.14 -4.50
CA GLY A 4 -0.01 -18.87 -4.79
C GLY A 4 -0.76 -18.13 -5.90
N TYR A 5 -0.65 -16.80 -5.92
CA TYR A 5 -1.19 -16.01 -7.02
C TYR A 5 -0.20 -16.03 -8.19
N TYR A 6 -0.67 -16.41 -9.39
CA TYR A 6 0.15 -16.39 -10.61
C TYR A 6 0.28 -14.96 -11.12
N HIS A 7 1.51 -14.47 -11.28
CA HIS A 7 1.75 -13.15 -11.85
C HIS A 7 1.66 -13.21 -13.38
N HIS A 8 0.52 -12.78 -13.92
CA HIS A 8 0.33 -12.65 -15.36
C HIS A 8 0.93 -11.31 -15.85
N LYS A 9 2.00 -11.37 -16.66
CA LYS A 9 2.61 -10.18 -17.24
C LYS A 9 1.70 -9.64 -18.35
N ILE A 10 1.29 -8.38 -18.23
CA ILE A 10 0.50 -7.69 -19.25
C ILE A 10 1.36 -6.56 -19.82
N TYR A 11 1.49 -6.51 -21.14
CA TYR A 11 2.24 -5.48 -21.85
C TYR A 11 1.26 -4.45 -22.41
N ALA A 12 1.46 -3.18 -22.03
CA ALA A 12 0.71 -2.08 -22.61
C ALA A 12 1.35 -1.71 -23.96
N HIS A 13 0.53 -1.61 -25.01
CA HIS A 13 0.99 -1.25 -26.35
C HIS A 13 0.27 0.01 -26.82
N ALA A 14 1.02 0.99 -27.32
CA ALA A 14 0.47 2.24 -27.85
C ALA A 14 -0.50 2.00 -29.02
N SER A 15 -0.29 0.95 -29.82
CA SER A 15 -1.16 0.55 -30.93
C SER A 15 -2.49 -0.07 -30.48
N ARG A 16 -2.62 -0.50 -29.22
CA ARG A 16 -3.81 -1.15 -28.66
C ARG A 16 -4.25 -0.42 -27.40
N LYS A 17 -4.63 0.85 -27.59
CA LYS A 17 -4.92 1.79 -26.52
C LYS A 17 -6.07 1.33 -25.63
N GLU A 18 -7.20 0.92 -26.19
CA GLU A 18 -8.37 0.48 -25.39
C GLU A 18 -8.12 -0.78 -24.55
N GLU A 19 -7.36 -1.73 -25.10
CA GLU A 19 -6.95 -2.94 -24.38
C GLU A 19 -6.01 -2.57 -23.23
N SER A 20 -5.04 -1.68 -23.50
CA SER A 20 -4.09 -1.19 -22.52
C SER A 20 -4.78 -0.40 -21.39
N GLU A 21 -5.74 0.47 -21.72
CA GLU A 21 -6.51 1.24 -20.74
C GLU A 21 -7.34 0.34 -19.82
N ARG A 22 -8.00 -0.68 -20.38
CA ARG A 22 -8.71 -1.70 -19.59
C ARG A 22 -7.77 -2.46 -18.66
N ASN A 23 -6.62 -2.89 -19.17
CA ASN A 23 -5.63 -3.62 -18.39
C ASN A 23 -5.00 -2.78 -17.26
N LEU A 24 -4.84 -1.47 -17.48
CA LEU A 24 -4.24 -0.55 -16.51
C LEU A 24 -5.25 0.11 -15.57
N GLN A 25 -6.56 -0.12 -15.75
CA GLN A 25 -7.60 0.54 -14.98
C GLN A 25 -7.36 0.42 -13.47
N TRP A 26 -7.06 -0.79 -12.97
CA TRP A 26 -6.77 -1.01 -11.56
C TRP A 26 -5.50 -0.30 -11.08
N VAL A 27 -4.45 -0.25 -11.90
CA VAL A 27 -3.21 0.47 -11.58
C VAL A 27 -3.49 1.96 -11.47
N ASN A 28 -4.28 2.52 -12.39
CA ASN A 28 -4.69 3.92 -12.37
C ASN A 28 -5.55 4.23 -11.14
N THR A 29 -6.51 3.38 -10.80
CA THR A 29 -7.33 3.52 -9.58
C THR A 29 -6.47 3.47 -8.32
N LEU A 30 -5.57 2.49 -8.20
CA LEU A 30 -4.64 2.38 -7.08
C LEU A 30 -3.75 3.62 -6.96
N THR A 31 -3.20 4.09 -8.08
CA THR A 31 -2.36 5.29 -8.13
C THR A 31 -3.12 6.54 -7.72
N SER A 32 -4.37 6.70 -8.19
CA SER A 32 -5.24 7.81 -7.82
C SER A 32 -5.55 7.81 -6.32
N ASN A 33 -5.89 6.63 -5.76
CA ASN A 33 -6.16 6.47 -4.34
C ASN A 33 -4.93 6.74 -3.48
N LEU A 34 -3.76 6.26 -3.89
CA LEU A 34 -2.49 6.54 -3.21
C LEU A 34 -2.20 8.04 -3.17
N LYS A 35 -2.35 8.74 -4.30
CA LYS A 35 -2.16 10.21 -4.35
C LYS A 35 -3.10 10.92 -3.38
N ARG A 36 -4.38 10.56 -3.38
CA ARG A 36 -5.37 11.16 -2.47
C ARG A 36 -5.03 10.88 -1.00
N PHE A 37 -4.67 9.64 -0.65
CA PHE A 37 -4.23 9.26 0.69
C PHE A 37 -3.04 10.11 1.17
N LEU A 38 -2.02 10.26 0.32
CA LEU A 38 -0.83 11.05 0.67
C LEU A 38 -1.18 12.52 0.95
N LEU A 39 -2.01 13.13 0.09
CA LEU A 39 -2.43 14.52 0.23
C LEU A 39 -3.38 14.75 1.41
N SER A 40 -4.20 13.77 1.77
CA SER A 40 -5.14 13.90 2.89
C SER A 40 -4.49 13.68 4.24
N THR A 41 -3.52 12.76 4.32
CA THR A 41 -2.95 12.30 5.60
C THR A 41 -1.71 13.11 6.01
N TYR A 42 -0.91 13.57 5.05
CA TYR A 42 0.34 14.26 5.34
C TYR A 42 0.34 15.68 4.78
N HIS A 43 0.93 16.61 5.53
CA HIS A 43 1.16 17.99 5.06
C HIS A 43 2.27 18.09 4.00
N GLY A 44 2.98 17.01 3.73
CA GLY A 44 4.02 16.92 2.69
C GLY A 44 4.57 15.50 2.57
N VAL A 45 5.05 15.15 1.37
CA VAL A 45 5.61 13.83 1.07
C VAL A 45 7.13 13.95 0.98
N ASN A 46 7.84 13.36 1.93
CA ASN A 46 9.31 13.35 1.93
C ASN A 46 9.87 12.05 1.32
N ARG A 47 10.86 12.19 0.44
CA ARG A 47 11.54 11.06 -0.22
C ARG A 47 12.16 10.05 0.74
N LYS A 48 12.56 10.48 1.95
CA LYS A 48 13.05 9.60 3.01
C LYS A 48 12.03 8.50 3.37
N TYR A 49 10.73 8.79 3.33
CA TYR A 49 9.69 7.91 3.85
C TYR A 49 8.87 7.18 2.78
N HIS A 50 9.28 7.20 1.51
CA HIS A 50 8.51 6.58 0.42
C HIS A 50 8.13 5.12 0.66
N LYS A 51 9.04 4.31 1.22
CA LYS A 51 8.75 2.91 1.56
C LYS A 51 7.70 2.80 2.67
N ALA A 52 7.78 3.65 3.69
CA ALA A 52 6.83 3.68 4.80
C ALA A 52 5.44 4.12 4.32
N TYR A 53 5.34 5.16 3.50
CA TYR A 53 4.08 5.60 2.93
C TYR A 53 3.38 4.51 2.11
N LEU A 54 4.14 3.79 1.26
CA LEU A 54 3.59 2.69 0.48
C LEU A 54 3.16 1.52 1.37
N ALA A 55 3.92 1.20 2.40
CA ALA A 55 3.57 0.15 3.36
C ALA A 55 2.28 0.51 4.14
N GLU A 56 2.15 1.75 4.60
CA GLU A 56 0.97 2.24 5.29
C GLU A 56 -0.26 2.24 4.39
N PHE A 57 -0.13 2.77 3.16
CA PHE A 57 -1.20 2.72 2.17
C PHE A 57 -1.64 1.28 1.88
N ALA A 58 -0.69 0.36 1.63
CA ALA A 58 -1.02 -1.04 1.38
C ALA A 58 -1.68 -1.70 2.59
N TYR A 59 -1.24 -1.37 3.81
CA TYR A 59 -1.83 -1.87 5.04
C TYR A 59 -3.30 -1.45 5.17
N GLY A 60 -3.58 -0.15 4.99
CA GLY A 60 -4.93 0.40 5.06
C GLY A 60 -5.81 -0.08 3.91
N PHE A 61 -5.32 -0.04 2.67
CA PHE A 61 -6.07 -0.42 1.47
C PHE A 61 -6.54 -1.88 1.52
N ASN A 62 -5.66 -2.80 1.91
CA ASN A 62 -5.99 -4.23 2.01
C ASN A 62 -6.97 -4.54 3.16
N ARG A 63 -7.10 -3.65 4.15
CA ARG A 63 -7.92 -3.85 5.36
C ARG A 63 -9.06 -2.84 5.50
N ARG A 64 -9.35 -2.06 4.45
CA ARG A 64 -10.35 -0.99 4.47
C ARG A 64 -11.77 -1.43 4.81
N TYR A 65 -12.05 -2.72 4.73
CA TYR A 65 -13.34 -3.32 5.08
C TYR A 65 -13.39 -3.93 6.48
N TRP A 66 -12.30 -3.83 7.27
CA TRP A 66 -12.21 -4.40 8.62
C TRP A 66 -11.86 -3.35 9.69
N PRO A 67 -12.60 -2.23 9.78
CA PRO A 67 -12.25 -1.14 10.69
C PRO A 67 -12.23 -1.58 12.16
N HIS A 68 -13.15 -2.45 12.56
CA HIS A 68 -13.27 -2.99 13.92
C HIS A 68 -12.02 -3.78 14.36
N GLN A 69 -11.25 -4.34 13.42
CA GLN A 69 -10.06 -5.13 13.72
C GLN A 69 -8.79 -4.28 13.79
N ALA A 70 -8.88 -2.96 13.60
CA ALA A 70 -7.71 -2.09 13.58
C ALA A 70 -6.99 -2.08 14.94
N PHE A 71 -7.75 -1.96 16.03
CA PHE A 71 -7.22 -1.95 17.39
C PHE A 71 -6.53 -3.27 17.74
N ASP A 72 -7.23 -4.40 17.59
CA ASP A 72 -6.70 -5.72 17.95
C ASP A 72 -5.44 -6.06 17.17
N ARG A 73 -5.37 -5.67 15.88
CA ARG A 73 -4.17 -5.87 15.06
C ARG A 73 -3.01 -5.01 15.49
N LEU A 74 -3.26 -3.75 15.85
CA LEU A 74 -2.21 -2.88 16.38
C LEU A 74 -1.68 -3.46 17.69
N LEU A 75 -2.57 -3.86 18.59
CA LEU A 75 -2.19 -4.49 19.85
C LEU A 75 -1.35 -5.75 19.61
N TYR A 76 -1.80 -6.64 18.72
CA TYR A 76 -1.05 -7.83 18.33
C TYR A 76 0.34 -7.48 17.77
N ALA A 77 0.44 -6.48 16.89
CA ALA A 77 1.73 -6.05 16.34
C ALA A 77 2.68 -5.53 17.42
N CYS A 78 2.17 -4.71 18.36
CA CYS A 78 2.96 -4.20 19.49
C CYS A 78 3.45 -5.32 20.41
N LEU A 79 2.63 -6.34 20.67
CA LEU A 79 2.99 -7.48 21.51
C LEU A 79 4.03 -8.40 20.86
N ASN A 80 4.04 -8.49 19.53
CA ASN A 80 4.92 -9.40 18.79
C ASN A 80 6.17 -8.72 18.20
N THR A 81 6.25 -7.39 18.23
CA THR A 81 7.43 -6.68 17.74
C THR A 81 8.55 -6.75 18.77
N LYS A 82 9.79 -6.90 18.31
CA LYS A 82 10.95 -6.81 19.20
C LYS A 82 11.08 -5.36 19.69
N PRO A 83 11.42 -5.13 20.96
CA PRO A 83 11.65 -3.77 21.44
C PRO A 83 12.82 -3.14 20.69
N VAL A 84 12.63 -1.91 20.22
CA VAL A 84 13.63 -1.13 19.49
C VAL A 84 13.89 0.15 20.27
N THR A 85 15.16 0.52 20.43
CA THR A 85 15.53 1.77 21.13
C THR A 85 15.23 2.98 20.25
N LEU A 86 14.89 4.11 20.88
CA LEU A 86 14.51 5.35 20.16
C LEU A 86 15.50 5.82 19.08
N PRO A 87 16.84 5.69 19.26
CA PRO A 87 17.80 6.04 18.21
C PRO A 87 17.66 5.18 16.95
N VAL A 88 17.35 3.88 17.10
CA VAL A 88 17.18 2.95 15.97
C VAL A 88 15.85 3.20 15.25
N LEU A 89 14.81 3.64 15.96
CA LEU A 89 13.50 3.96 15.38
C LEU A 89 13.50 5.22 14.50
N LYS A 90 14.42 6.18 14.75
CA LYS A 90 14.48 7.48 14.05
C LYS A 90 15.32 7.47 12.76
N ALA A 91 16.11 6.42 12.53
CA ALA A 91 16.97 6.26 11.36
C ALA A 91 16.13 6.10 10.08
#